data_AF-A0A7W8DWN5-F1
#
_entry.id   AF-A0A7W8DWN5-F1
#
_cell.length_a   1.000
_cell.length_b   1.000
_cell.length_c   1.000
_cell.angle_alpha   90.00
_cell.angle_beta   90.00
_cell.angle_gamma   90.00
#
_symmetry.space_group_name_H-M   'P 1'
#
loop_
_entity.id
_entity.type
_entity.pdbx_description
1 polymer ?
#
loop_
_entity_poly.entity_id
_entity_poly.type
_entity_poly.pdbx_seq_one_letter_code
_entity_poly.pdbx_strand_id
1 'polypeptide(L)'
;MNSKTKPAPPPHSTEENIAYLRQMLGELRTVANNEGADMLRYLIEMAYVEAGDILTGLRPLSVRGHRDPAVDVAFKATGKFKL
;
A
#
# COMPACT_ATOMS: atom_id res chain seq x y z
N MET A 1 2.36 -46.07 5.76
CA MET A 1 3.14 -44.91 6.26
C MET A 1 2.61 -43.69 5.53
N ASN A 2 1.73 -42.91 6.15
CA ASN A 2 1.08 -41.78 5.50
C ASN A 2 1.99 -40.56 5.64
N SER A 3 2.53 -40.09 4.53
CA SER A 3 3.34 -38.89 4.42
C SER A 3 2.49 -37.68 4.81
N LYS A 4 2.67 -37.21 6.05
CA LYS A 4 2.12 -35.93 6.50
C LYS A 4 2.73 -34.84 5.62
N THR A 5 1.96 -34.34 4.65
CA THR A 5 2.25 -33.07 4.01
C THR A 5 2.15 -32.00 5.10
N LYS A 6 3.30 -31.52 5.53
CA LYS A 6 3.41 -30.36 6.43
C LYS A 6 2.64 -29.21 5.76
N PRO A 7 1.62 -28.62 6.40
CA PRO A 7 0.90 -27.51 5.80
C PRO A 7 1.89 -26.36 5.57
N ALA A 8 1.78 -25.71 4.41
CA ALA A 8 2.47 -24.45 4.15
C ALA A 8 2.17 -23.48 5.32
N PRO A 9 3.16 -22.68 5.78
CA PRO A 9 2.87 -21.68 6.80
C PRO A 9 1.69 -20.83 6.33
N PRO A 10 0.74 -20.49 7.23
CA PRO A 10 -0.40 -19.68 6.85
C PRO A 10 0.11 -18.37 6.22
N PRO A 11 -0.50 -17.89 5.13
CA PRO A 11 -0.14 -16.58 4.59
C PRO A 11 -0.27 -15.56 5.72
N HIS A 12 0.77 -14.75 5.93
CA HIS A 12 0.75 -13.69 6.93
C HIS A 12 -0.49 -12.82 6.76
N SER A 13 -1.14 -12.50 7.88
CA SER A 13 -2.27 -11.58 7.86
C SER A 13 -1.84 -10.24 7.25
N THR A 14 -2.77 -9.51 6.66
CA THR A 14 -2.46 -8.20 6.11
C THR A 14 -1.83 -7.29 7.17
N GLU A 15 -2.32 -7.35 8.40
CA GLU A 15 -1.76 -6.63 9.55
C GLU A 15 -0.31 -7.04 9.85
N GLU A 16 0.01 -8.34 9.89
CA GLU A 16 1.38 -8.82 10.05
C GLU A 16 2.32 -8.31 8.94
N ASN A 17 1.83 -8.30 7.70
CA ASN A 17 2.60 -7.78 6.57
C ASN A 17 2.87 -6.28 6.71
N ILE A 18 1.88 -5.48 7.12
CA ILE A 18 2.06 -4.04 7.35
C ILE A 18 2.98 -3.78 8.55
N ALA A 19 2.86 -4.56 9.63
CA ALA A 19 3.76 -4.47 10.78
C ALA A 19 5.21 -4.77 10.38
N TYR A 20 5.42 -5.80 9.55
CA TYR A 20 6.71 -6.14 8.99
C TYR A 20 7.27 -5.02 8.09
N LEU A 21 6.46 -4.46 7.18
CA LEU A 21 6.85 -3.30 6.37
C LEU A 21 7.29 -2.13 7.25
N ARG A 22 6.53 -1.83 8.31
CA ARG A 22 6.85 -0.75 9.24
C ARG A 22 8.18 -0.96 9.95
N GLN A 23 8.52 -2.20 10.32
CA GLN A 23 9.85 -2.52 10.87
C GLN A 23 10.95 -2.23 9.85
N MET A 24 10.84 -2.75 8.63
CA MET A 24 11.84 -2.54 7.58
C MET A 24 12.03 -1.05 7.26
N LEU A 25 10.95 -0.27 7.23
CA LEU A 25 11.03 1.18 7.02
C LEU A 25 11.83 1.88 8.12
N GLY A 26 11.75 1.42 9.37
CA GLY A 26 12.58 1.94 10.47
C GLY A 26 14.08 1.67 10.27
N GLU A 27 14.42 0.48 9.78
CA GLU A 27 15.80 0.10 9.44
C GLU A 27 16.32 0.95 8.27
N LEU A 28 15.56 1.05 7.19
CA LEU A 28 15.92 1.84 6.00
C LEU A 28 16.05 3.33 6.29
N ARG A 29 15.24 3.89 7.22
CA ARG A 29 15.38 5.28 7.67
C ARG A 29 16.78 5.55 8.21
N THR A 30 17.31 4.60 8.98
CA THR A 30 18.65 4.71 9.58
C THR A 30 19.73 4.67 8.50
N VAL A 31 19.59 3.79 7.51
CA VAL A 31 20.51 3.71 6.37
C VAL A 31 20.48 5.02 5.56
N ALA A 32 19.30 5.49 5.15
CA ALA A 32 19.16 6.73 4.38
C ALA A 32 19.71 7.95 5.13
N ASN A 33 19.55 8.01 6.45
CA ASN A 33 20.16 9.04 7.29
C ASN A 33 21.69 8.99 7.26
N ASN A 34 22.28 7.80 7.36
CA ASN A 34 23.73 7.63 7.36
C ASN A 34 24.36 8.00 6.01
N GLU A 35 23.64 7.79 4.91
CA GLU A 35 24.06 8.16 3.56
C GLU A 35 23.78 9.63 3.20
N GLY A 36 23.16 10.42 4.10
CA GLY A 36 22.77 11.81 3.81
C GLY A 36 21.71 11.95 2.72
N ALA A 37 20.91 10.91 2.49
CA ALA A 37 19.89 10.87 1.44
C ALA A 37 18.56 11.48 1.93
N ASP A 38 18.53 12.79 2.15
CA ASP A 38 17.43 13.48 2.84
C ASP A 38 16.05 13.26 2.21
N MET A 39 15.95 13.38 0.88
CA MET A 39 14.68 13.16 0.17
C MET A 39 14.20 11.71 0.26
N LEU A 40 15.12 10.75 0.21
CA LEU A 40 14.78 9.33 0.35
C LEU A 40 14.34 9.03 1.79
N ARG A 41 15.06 9.57 2.77
CA ARG A 41 14.71 9.46 4.19
C ARG A 41 13.32 10.02 4.45
N TYR A 42 12.98 11.18 3.89
CA TYR A 42 11.64 11.76 4.00
C TYR A 42 10.55 10.82 3.49
N LEU A 43 10.73 10.23 2.30
CA LEU A 43 9.76 9.27 1.74
C LEU A 43 9.59 8.02 2.61
N ILE A 44 10.69 7.52 3.17
CA ILE A 44 10.68 6.39 4.10
C ILE A 44 9.94 6.76 5.39
N GLU A 45 10.18 7.95 5.93
CA GLU A 45 9.52 8.45 7.14
C GLU A 45 8.01 8.60 6.92
N MET A 46 7.58 9.13 5.78
CA MET A 46 6.16 9.25 5.45
C MET A 46 5.51 7.87 5.29
N ALA A 47 6.19 6.92 4.65
CA ALA A 47 5.70 5.53 4.55
C ALA A 47 5.63 4.84 5.91
N TYR A 48 6.56 5.12 6.83
CA TYR A 48 6.56 4.57 8.19
C TYR A 48 5.34 5.06 8.98
N VAL A 49 5.00 6.34 8.87
CA VAL A 49 3.81 6.93 9.49
C VAL A 49 2.54 6.32 8.89
N GLU A 50 2.45 6.22 7.56
CA GLU A 50 1.32 5.59 6.86
C GLU A 50 1.07 4.15 7.36
N ALA A 51 2.12 3.34 7.48
CA ALA A 51 2.00 1.97 7.98
C ALA A 51 1.47 1.92 9.43
N GLY A 52 1.83 2.89 10.26
CA GLY A 52 1.28 3.05 11.61
C GLY A 52 -0.19 3.43 11.62
N ASP A 53 -0.58 4.37 10.76
CA ASP A 53 -1.98 4.81 10.59
C ASP A 53 -2.86 3.66 10.09
N ILE A 54 -2.34 2.81 9.20
CA ILE A 54 -3.04 1.61 8.73
C ILE A 54 -3.23 0.59 9.85
N LEU A 55 -2.18 0.29 10.63
CA LEU A 55 -2.26 -0.69 11.73
C LEU A 55 -3.18 -0.26 12.87
N THR A 56 -3.33 1.04 13.07
CA THR A 56 -4.24 1.61 14.08
C THR A 56 -5.67 1.79 13.56
N GLY A 57 -5.92 1.49 12.28
CA GLY A 57 -7.21 1.67 11.64
C GLY A 57 -7.57 3.13 11.31
N LEU A 58 -6.61 4.06 11.44
CA LEU A 58 -6.79 5.48 11.10
C LEU A 58 -6.85 5.71 9.58
N ARG A 59 -6.25 4.82 8.78
CA ARG A 59 -6.43 4.80 7.32
C ARG A 59 -6.76 3.39 6.82
N PRO A 60 -7.79 3.23 5.97
CA PRO A 60 -8.00 1.96 5.30
C PRO A 60 -6.86 1.73 4.31
N LEU A 61 -6.42 0.48 4.19
CA LEU A 61 -5.62 0.09 3.04
C LEU A 61 -6.40 0.45 1.79
N SER A 62 -5.83 1.28 0.92
CA SER A 62 -6.41 1.54 -0.40
C SER A 62 -6.28 0.29 -1.27
N VAL A 63 -7.06 -0.74 -0.94
CA VAL A 63 -7.29 -1.91 -1.78
C VAL A 63 -8.25 -1.46 -2.87
N ARG A 64 -7.79 -0.61 -3.80
CA ARG A 64 -8.42 -0.33 -5.10
C ARG A 64 -9.95 -0.52 -5.12
N GLY A 65 -10.65 0.13 -4.18
CA GLY A 65 -12.03 -0.19 -3.82
C GLY A 65 -12.98 0.98 -4.08
N HIS A 66 -12.49 2.03 -4.72
CA HIS A 66 -13.29 3.14 -5.20
C HIS A 66 -12.68 3.67 -6.51
N ARG A 67 -12.76 2.85 -7.56
CA ARG A 67 -12.94 3.44 -8.88
C ARG A 67 -14.39 3.89 -8.90
N ASP A 68 -14.62 5.18 -8.69
CA ASP A 68 -15.89 5.77 -9.10
C ASP A 68 -16.11 5.43 -10.58
N PRO A 69 -17.23 4.81 -10.97
CA PRO A 69 -17.58 4.67 -12.39
C PRO A 69 -17.81 6.03 -13.05
N ALA A 70 -17.85 7.13 -12.29
CA ALA A 70 -18.06 8.49 -12.80
C ALA A 70 -16.92 8.98 -13.71
N VAL A 71 -15.70 8.45 -13.62
CA VAL A 71 -14.61 8.83 -14.53
C VAL A 71 -14.70 8.16 -15.92
N ASP A 72 -15.63 7.23 -16.14
CA ASP A 72 -15.89 6.59 -17.43
C ASP A 72 -17.08 7.22 -18.20
N VAL A 73 -17.84 8.13 -17.55
CA VAL A 73 -19.02 8.77 -18.14
C VAL A 73 -18.73 10.23 -18.53
N ALA A 74 -17.80 10.46 -19.45
CA ALA A 74 -17.64 11.78 -20.06
C ALA A 74 -17.18 11.76 -21.53
N PHE A 75 -17.39 10.65 -22.26
CA PHE A 75 -17.35 10.68 -23.73
C PHE A 75 -18.63 10.10 -24.33
N LYS A 76 -19.75 10.80 -24.13
CA LYS A 76 -20.81 10.80 -25.13
C LYS A 76 -20.95 12.21 -25.68
N ALA A 77 -20.09 12.52 -26.64
CA ALA A 77 -20.28 13.66 -27.54
C ALA A 77 -21.59 13.45 -28.33
N THR A 78 -22.71 13.90 -27.77
CA THR A 78 -23.95 14.08 -28.53
C THR A 78 -23.79 15.35 -29.35
N GLY A 79 -23.25 15.21 -30.55
CA GLY A 79 -23.26 16.25 -31.57
C GLY A 79 -24.35 15.96 -32.60
N LYS A 80 -25.58 16.38 -32.35
CA LYS A 80 -26.56 16.57 -33.43
C LYS A 80 -26.33 17.98 -33.99
N PHE A 81 -25.43 18.11 -34.96
CA PHE A 81 -25.34 19.31 -35.78
C PHE A 81 -25.96 19.01 -37.15
N LYS A 82 -26.98 19.80 -37.47
CA LYS A 82 -27.82 19.74 -38.67
C LYS A 82 -27.25 20.73 -39.68
N LEU A 83 -27.03 20.28 -40.92
CA LEU A 83 -26.87 21.10 -42.12
C LEU A 83 -28.08 20.84 -43.01
#